data_AF-A0A231GU90-F1
#
_entry.id   AF-A0A231GU90-F1
#
_cell.length_a   1.000
_cell.length_b   1.000
_cell.length_c   1.000
_cell.angle_alpha   90.00
_cell.angle_beta   90.00
_cell.angle_gamma   90.00
#
_symmetry.space_group_name_H-M   'P 1'
#
loop_
_entity.id
_entity.type
_entity.pdbx_description
1 polymer ?
#
loop_
_entity_poly.entity_id
_entity_poly.type
_entity_poly.pdbx_seq_one_letter_code
_entity_poly.pdbx_strand_id
1 'polypeptide(L)'
;MSSYFCMDGALEGVAEVEYKAAHIYRYGPDRQYSSPIPAYVFVRLGKGFPEVRLRLSIEDVRALAEQLPQILMLHDAAERLAVEKAVA
;
A
#
# COMPACT_ATOMS: atom_id res chain seq x y z
N MET A 1 -12.00 11.51 9.65
CA MET A 1 -11.00 10.87 10.52
C MET A 1 -9.74 10.66 9.67
N SER A 2 -8.67 11.42 9.90
CA SER A 2 -7.36 11.10 9.30
C SER A 2 -6.72 10.01 10.13
N SER A 3 -6.52 8.83 9.54
CA SER A 3 -5.71 7.78 10.12
C SER A 3 -4.30 7.93 9.55
N TYR A 4 -3.32 8.22 10.41
CA TYR A 4 -1.91 8.22 10.04
C TYR A 4 -1.34 6.83 10.38
N PHE A 5 -1.01 6.04 9.36
CA PHE A 5 -0.19 4.85 9.53
C PHE A 5 1.28 5.29 9.48
N CYS A 6 1.91 5.47 10.64
CA CYS A 6 3.35 5.60 10.74
C CYS A 6 3.93 4.26 11.21
N MET A 7 4.81 3.66 10.43
CA MET A 7 5.58 2.49 10.85
C MET A 7 7.06 2.78 10.75
N ASP A 8 7.69 2.97 11.91
CA ASP A 8 9.14 2.97 12.08
C ASP A 8 9.63 1.53 12.12
N GLY A 9 9.93 0.97 10.94
CA GLY A 9 10.50 -0.35 10.80
C GLY A 9 10.87 -0.63 9.34
N ALA A 10 12.09 -1.10 9.11
CA ALA A 10 12.60 -1.45 7.78
C ALA A 10 11.88 -2.68 7.21
N LEU A 11 10.66 -2.49 6.72
CA LEU A 11 10.02 -3.48 5.87
C LEU A 11 10.72 -3.42 4.51
N GLU A 12 11.30 -4.54 4.09
CA GLU A 12 11.96 -4.66 2.79
C GLU A 12 10.92 -4.63 1.66
N GLY A 13 10.48 -3.42 1.31
CA GLY A 13 9.71 -3.12 0.11
C GLY A 13 8.32 -3.77 0.02
N VAL A 14 7.75 -3.69 -1.18
CA VAL A 14 6.49 -4.34 -1.55
C VAL A 14 6.78 -5.80 -1.88
N ALA A 15 6.19 -6.72 -1.11
CA ALA A 15 6.35 -8.16 -1.31
C ALA A 15 5.31 -8.72 -2.29
N GLU A 16 4.08 -8.19 -2.28
CA GLU A 16 2.99 -8.67 -3.14
C GLU A 16 1.93 -7.58 -3.35
N VAL A 17 1.37 -7.55 -4.56
CA VAL A 17 0.22 -6.72 -4.91
C VAL A 17 -0.79 -7.59 -5.65
N GLU A 18 -2.01 -7.68 -5.13
CA GLU A 18 -3.06 -8.55 -5.69
C GLU A 18 -4.40 -7.83 -5.79
N TYR A 19 -5.06 -7.92 -6.95
CA TYR A 19 -6.46 -7.51 -7.10
C TYR A 19 -7.40 -8.59 -6.56
N LYS A 20 -8.37 -8.19 -5.74
CA LYS A 20 -9.44 -9.05 -5.25
C LYS A 20 -10.78 -8.51 -5.71
N ALA A 21 -11.51 -9.32 -6.50
CA ALA A 21 -12.88 -9.01 -6.89
C ALA A 21 -13.82 -8.95 -5.68
N ALA A 22 -14.94 -8.23 -5.84
CA ALA A 22 -15.97 -8.16 -4.82
C ALA A 22 -16.50 -9.56 -4.48
N HIS A 23 -16.65 -9.85 -3.19
CA HIS A 23 -17.07 -11.18 -2.73
C HIS A 23 -17.80 -11.12 -1.39
N ILE A 24 -18.45 -12.21 -1.01
CA ILE A 24 -19.02 -12.36 0.32
C ILE A 24 -18.01 -13.06 1.21
N TYR A 25 -17.54 -12.37 2.24
CA TYR A 25 -16.71 -12.98 3.27
C TYR A 25 -17.60 -13.63 4.33
N ARG A 26 -17.45 -14.93 4.55
CA ARG A 26 -18.17 -15.65 5.59
C ARG A 26 -17.27 -15.98 6.77
N TYR A 27 -17.73 -15.73 7.98
CA TYR A 27 -16.95 -15.86 9.21
C TYR A 27 -17.79 -16.37 10.39
N GLY A 28 -17.13 -16.66 11.51
CA GLY A 28 -17.73 -17.26 12.71
C GLY A 28 -17.80 -18.79 12.65
N PRO A 29 -18.28 -19.44 13.75
CA PRO A 29 -18.52 -20.88 13.77
C PRO A 29 -19.51 -21.24 12.64
N ASP A 30 -19.20 -22.31 11.92
CA ASP A 30 -19.98 -22.80 10.77
C ASP A 30 -20.25 -21.78 9.66
N ARG A 31 -19.47 -20.68 9.57
CA ARG A 31 -19.59 -19.63 8.55
C ARG A 31 -20.97 -18.96 8.51
N GLN A 32 -21.65 -18.88 9.65
CA GLN A 32 -23.02 -18.38 9.75
C GLN A 32 -23.15 -16.86 9.50
N TYR A 33 -22.07 -16.09 9.70
CA TYR A 33 -22.07 -14.65 9.42
C TYR A 33 -21.50 -14.39 8.02
N SER A 34 -22.10 -13.44 7.32
CA SER A 34 -21.62 -12.98 6.02
C SER A 34 -21.50 -11.47 5.98
N SER A 35 -20.40 -10.97 5.42
CA SER A 35 -20.20 -9.55 5.15
C SER A 35 -19.84 -9.37 3.67
N PRO A 36 -20.55 -8.48 2.94
CA PRO A 36 -20.15 -8.12 1.60
C PRO A 36 -18.86 -7.31 1.65
N ILE A 37 -17.92 -7.72 0.81
CA ILE A 37 -16.62 -7.08 0.66
C ILE A 37 -16.56 -6.50 -0.75
N PRO A 38 -16.43 -5.17 -0.92
CA PRO A 38 -16.22 -4.57 -2.23
C PRO A 38 -14.87 -4.98 -2.81
N ALA A 39 -14.68 -4.81 -4.12
CA ALA A 39 -13.39 -5.06 -4.76
C ALA A 39 -12.29 -4.17 -4.18
N TYR A 40 -11.07 -4.68 -4.09
CA TYR A 40 -9.95 -3.98 -3.49
C TYR A 40 -8.62 -4.48 -4.03
N VAL A 41 -7.56 -3.71 -3.80
CA VAL A 41 -6.18 -4.16 -3.99
C VAL A 41 -5.58 -4.45 -2.62
N PHE A 42 -4.96 -5.62 -2.51
CA PHE A 42 -4.21 -6.03 -1.36
C PHE A 42 -2.73 -5.79 -1.63
N VAL A 43 -2.06 -5.09 -0.71
CA VAL A 43 -0.62 -4.85 -0.77
C VAL A 43 0.01 -5.42 0.49
N ARG A 44 1.01 -6.29 0.30
CA ARG A 44 1.82 -6.83 1.38
C ARG A 44 3.20 -6.17 1.36
N LEU A 45 3.62 -5.64 2.50
CA LEU A 45 4.94 -5.07 2.72
C LEU A 45 5.78 -5.97 3.62
N GLY A 46 7.06 -6.11 3.27
CA GLY A 46 8.02 -6.97 3.96
C GLY A 46 8.01 -8.43 3.51
N LYS A 47 9.21 -9.03 3.41
CA LYS A 47 9.41 -10.45 3.14
C LYS A 47 9.73 -11.18 4.44
N GLY A 48 8.72 -11.40 5.29
CA GLY A 48 8.89 -12.09 6.56
C GLY A 48 8.05 -11.48 7.67
N PHE A 49 8.36 -11.83 8.93
CA PHE A 49 7.69 -11.26 10.09
C PHE A 49 8.54 -10.11 10.68
N PRO A 50 7.96 -8.93 10.97
CA PRO A 50 6.56 -8.57 10.79
C PRO A 50 6.22 -8.28 9.32
N GLU A 51 5.04 -8.73 8.88
CA GLU A 51 4.46 -8.30 7.59
C GLU A 51 3.36 -7.27 7.83
N VAL A 52 3.22 -6.33 6.90
CA VAL A 52 2.14 -5.35 6.91
C VAL A 52 1.24 -5.57 5.72
N ARG A 53 -0.05 -5.52 5.98
CA ARG A 53 -1.10 -5.79 5.00
C ARG A 53 -1.95 -4.54 4.84
N LEU A 54 -1.93 -3.96 3.66
CA LEU A 54 -2.74 -2.82 3.28
C LEU A 54 -3.87 -3.30 2.37
N ARG A 55 -5.08 -2.85 2.68
CA ARG A 55 -6.26 -3.04 1.85
C ARG A 55 -6.70 -1.70 1.31
N LEU A 56 -6.60 -1.51 0.01
CA LEU A 56 -6.94 -0.25 -0.65
C LEU A 56 -8.21 -0.42 -1.48
N SER A 57 -9.14 0.52 -1.36
CA SER A 57 -10.27 0.60 -2.29
C SER A 57 -9.77 0.85 -3.71
N ILE A 58 -10.59 0.55 -4.72
CA ILE A 58 -10.20 0.80 -6.11
C ILE A 58 -10.07 2.31 -6.38
N GLU A 59 -10.87 3.12 -5.69
CA GLU A 59 -10.83 4.58 -5.73
C GLU A 59 -9.51 5.12 -5.18
N ASP A 60 -9.07 4.63 -4.01
CA ASP A 60 -7.79 5.03 -3.41
C ASP A 60 -6.61 4.61 -4.28
N VAL A 61 -6.66 3.42 -4.88
CA VAL A 61 -5.61 2.94 -5.81
C VAL A 61 -5.52 3.85 -7.03
N ARG A 62 -6.66 4.30 -7.58
CA ARG A 62 -6.65 5.27 -8.70
C ARG A 62 -6.05 6.60 -8.29
N ALA A 63 -6.46 7.14 -7.14
CA ALA A 63 -5.91 8.39 -6.62
C ALA A 63 -4.38 8.29 -6.41
N LEU A 64 -3.91 7.17 -5.87
CA LEU A 64 -2.47 6.90 -5.73
C LEU A 64 -1.78 6.81 -7.09
N ALA A 65 -2.37 6.10 -8.07
CA ALA A 65 -1.79 5.97 -9.40
C ALA A 65 -1.67 7.31 -10.14
N GLU A 66 -2.57 8.25 -9.87
CA GLU A 66 -2.51 9.62 -10.43
C GLU A 66 -1.41 10.47 -9.78
N GLN A 67 -1.19 10.32 -8.47
CA GLN A 67 -0.26 11.16 -7.70
C GLN A 67 1.18 10.62 -7.65
N LEU A 68 1.35 9.30 -7.63
CA LEU A 68 2.65 8.64 -7.48
C LEU A 68 3.69 9.08 -8.51
N PRO A 69 3.39 9.22 -9.81
CA PRO A 69 4.38 9.65 -10.80
C PRO A 69 5.00 11.01 -10.48
N GLN A 70 4.18 11.97 -10.02
CA GLN A 70 4.67 13.30 -9.65
C GLN A 70 5.56 13.23 -8.40
N ILE A 71 5.17 12.45 -7.39
CA ILE A 71 5.94 12.26 -6.16
C ILE A 71 7.30 11.63 -6.49
N LEU A 72 7.34 10.60 -7.34
CA LEU A 72 8.57 9.96 -7.77
C LEU A 72 9.50 10.93 -8.52
N MET A 73 8.95 11.75 -9.41
CA MET A 73 9.73 12.77 -10.11
C MET A 73 10.36 13.79 -9.15
N LEU A 74 9.63 14.20 -8.10
CA LEU A 74 10.16 15.10 -7.07
C LEU A 74 11.27 14.44 -6.25
N HIS A 75 11.13 13.15 -5.92
CA HIS A 75 12.18 12.39 -5.26
C HIS A 75 13.45 12.31 -6.11
N ASP A 76 13.33 11.92 -7.38
CA ASP A 76 14.48 11.82 -8.30
C ASP A 76 15.22 13.16 -8.44
N ALA A 77 14.48 14.28 -8.49
CA ALA A 77 15.07 15.61 -8.54
C ALA A 77 15.83 15.94 -7.25
N ALA A 78 15.28 15.58 -6.08
CA ALA A 78 15.93 15.78 -4.79
C ALA A 78 17.22 14.95 -4.65
N GLU A 79 17.20 13.68 -5.08
CA GLU A 79 18.38 12.81 -5.08
C GLU A 79 19.49 13.35 -5.99
N ARG A 80 19.15 13.81 -7.20
CA ARG A 80 20.14 14.44 -8.11
C ARG A 80 20.77 15.68 -7.50
N LEU A 81 19.97 16.56 -6.90
CA LEU A 81 20.48 17.76 -6.22
C LEU A 81 21.39 17.43 -5.04
N ALA A 82 21.10 16.37 -4.29
CA ALA A 82 21.94 15.91 -3.19
C ALA A 82 23.31 15.43 -3.69
N VAL A 83 23.33 14.68 -4.80
CA VAL A 83 24.58 14.22 -5.45
C VAL A 83 25.40 15.40 -5.98
N GLU A 84 24.78 16.34 -6.67
CA GLU A 84 25.47 17.53 -7.21
C GLU A 84 26.13 18.36 -6.09
N LYS A 85 25.44 18.53 -4.95
CA LYS A 85 25.98 19.25 -3.78
C LYS A 85 27.07 18.49 -3.03
N ALA A 86 27.14 17.16 -3.15
CA ALA A 86 28.17 16.36 -2.50
C ALA A 86 29.50 16.34 -3.27
N VAL A 87 29.48 16.71 -4.55
CA VAL A 87 30.65 16.75 -5.44
C VAL A 87 31.26 18.16 -5.56
N ALA A 88 30.51 19.19 -5.16
CA ALA A 88 30.94 20.61 -5.11
C ALA A 88 31.56 20.97 -3.76
#